data_AF-A0A7X6U7P5-F1
#
_entry.id   AF-A0A7X6U7P5-F1
#
_cell.length_a   1.000
_cell.length_b   1.000
_cell.length_c   1.000
_cell.angle_alpha   90.00
_cell.angle_beta   90.00
_cell.angle_gamma   90.00
#
_symmetry.space_group_name_H-M   'P 1'
#
loop_
_entity.id
_entity.type
_entity.pdbx_description
1 polymer ?
#
loop_
_entity_poly.entity_id
_entity_poly.type
_entity_poly.pdbx_seq_one_letter_code
_entity_poly.pdbx_strand_id
1 'polypeptide(L)' 'MNSRERLLRTLAFQATDRIPLIEWSVRKATMREWIRQGYPPDVSQPVFLDLDPFYLNVPINMGLHPSFEEK' A
#
# COMPACT_ATOMS: atom_id res chain seq x y z
N MET A 1 6.94 -7.45 13.13
CA MET A 1 6.89 -8.27 11.90
C MET A 1 6.98 -7.32 10.72
N ASN A 2 7.66 -7.68 9.63
CA ASN A 2 7.60 -6.85 8.42
C ASN A 2 6.33 -7.14 7.60
N SER A 3 5.98 -6.27 6.65
CA SER A 3 4.75 -6.43 5.84
C SER A 3 4.69 -7.74 5.07
N ARG A 4 5.84 -8.23 4.56
CA ARG A 4 5.90 -9.50 3.84
C ARG A 4 5.56 -10.68 4.74
N GLU A 5 6.18 -10.74 5.92
CA GLU A 5 5.92 -11.78 6.91
C GLU A 5 4.46 -11.75 7.37
N ARG A 6 3.92 -10.55 7.60
CA ARG A 6 2.53 -10.36 8.02
C ARG A 6 1.56 -10.89 6.97
N LEU A 7 1.74 -10.51 5.72
CA LEU A 7 0.90 -10.99 4.61
C LEU A 7 0.94 -12.52 4.52
N LEU A 8 2.13 -13.13 4.49
CA LEU A 8 2.26 -14.57 4.36
C LEU A 8 1.63 -15.33 5.53
N ARG A 9 1.83 -14.86 6.77
CA ARG A 9 1.24 -15.48 7.95
C ARG A 9 -0.27 -15.32 8.00
N THR A 10 -0.81 -14.16 7.63
CA THR A 10 -2.26 -13.96 7.51
C THR A 10 -2.87 -14.92 6.51
N LEU A 11 -2.28 -15.07 5.32
CA LEU A 11 -2.76 -16.00 4.28
C LEU A 11 -2.65 -17.47 4.70
N ALA A 12 -1.68 -17.80 5.55
CA ALA A 12 -1.49 -19.13 6.12
C ALA A 12 -2.29 -19.38 7.41
N PHE A 13 -3.17 -18.46 7.83
CA PHE A 13 -3.93 -18.53 9.09
C PHE A 13 -3.04 -18.72 10.34
N GLN A 14 -1.86 -18.09 10.33
CA GLN A 14 -0.92 -18.08 11.44
C GLN A 14 -1.03 -16.78 12.25
N ALA A 15 -0.46 -16.78 13.46
CA ALA A 15 -0.43 -15.60 14.32
C ALA A 15 0.38 -14.44 13.71
N THR A 16 -0.21 -13.24 13.74
CA THR A 16 0.41 -11.99 13.30
C THR A 16 0.44 -10.94 14.40
N ASP A 17 1.25 -9.89 14.23
CA ASP A 17 1.33 -8.76 15.17
C ASP A 17 0.13 -7.79 15.03
N ARG A 18 -0.43 -7.68 13.82
CA ARG A 18 -1.71 -7.04 13.51
C ARG A 18 -2.30 -7.60 12.21
N ILE A 19 -3.52 -7.18 11.88
CA ILE A 19 -4.14 -7.45 10.58
C ILE A 19 -3.39 -6.62 9.51
N PRO A 20 -3.05 -7.20 8.33
CA PRO A 20 -2.55 -6.42 7.21
C PRO A 20 -3.56 -5.32 6.84
N LEU A 21 -3.09 -4.08 6.78
CA LEU A 21 -3.94 -2.93 6.46
C LEU A 21 -3.48 -2.33 5.15
N ILE A 22 -4.32 -2.43 4.13
CA ILE A 22 -4.07 -1.89 2.80
C ILE A 22 -5.23 -0.96 2.47
N GLU A 23 -4.93 0.23 1.97
CA GLU A 23 -5.94 1.20 1.54
C GLU A 23 -5.71 1.59 0.08
N TRP A 24 -6.80 1.82 -0.64
CA TRP A 24 -6.76 2.36 -1.99
C TRP A 24 -6.54 3.87 -1.99
N SER A 25 -6.33 4.45 -3.17
CA SER A 25 -6.04 5.88 -3.29
C SER A 25 -7.11 6.73 -2.58
N VAL A 26 -6.69 7.42 -1.50
CA VAL A 26 -7.59 8.26 -0.71
C VAL A 26 -8.11 9.40 -1.58
N ARG A 27 -9.43 9.62 -1.55
CA ARG A 27 -10.07 10.67 -2.35
C ARG A 27 -9.54 12.05 -1.93
N LYS A 28 -9.34 12.94 -2.91
CA LYS A 28 -8.89 14.32 -2.67
C LYS A 28 -9.81 15.08 -1.68
N ALA A 29 -11.12 14.81 -1.71
CA ALA A 29 -12.06 15.42 -0.77
C ALA A 29 -11.82 14.97 0.67
N THR A 30 -11.57 13.68 0.89
CA THR A 30 -11.21 13.12 2.20
C THR A 30 -9.91 13.73 2.70
N MET A 31 -8.88 13.84 1.84
CA MET A 31 -7.61 14.46 2.24
C MET A 31 -7.75 15.91 2.67
N ARG A 32 -8.55 16.72 1.95
CA ARG A 32 -8.80 18.11 2.37
C ARG A 32 -9.41 18.19 3.75
N GLU A 33 -10.37 17.31 4.04
CA GLU A 33 -11.04 17.30 5.34
C GLU A 33 -10.14 16.78 6.46
N TRP A 34 -9.36 15.73 6.21
CA TRP A 34 -8.39 15.23 7.20
C TRP A 34 -7.32 16.28 7.53
N ILE A 35 -6.82 17.02 6.54
CA ILE A 35 -5.87 18.12 6.79
C ILE A 35 -6.51 19.17 7.70
N ARG A 36 -7.79 19.53 7.48
CA ARG A 36 -8.54 20.44 8.36
C ARG A 36 -8.68 19.90 9.79
N GLN A 37 -8.72 18.58 9.95
CA GLN A 37 -8.81 17.89 11.24
C GLN A 37 -7.46 17.65 11.93
N GLY A 38 -6.35 18.07 11.32
CA GLY A 38 -5.00 17.94 11.90
C GLY A 38 -4.13 16.86 11.28
N TYR A 39 -4.52 16.28 10.13
CA TYR A 39 -3.63 15.42 9.37
C TYR A 39 -2.42 16.22 8.84
N PRO A 40 -1.18 15.73 9.01
CA PRO A 40 0.03 16.43 8.58
C PRO A 40 0.13 16.49 7.03
N PRO A 41 0.15 17.69 6.42
CA PRO A 41 0.03 17.85 4.96
C PRO A 41 1.25 17.36 4.17
N ASP A 42 2.38 17.19 4.84
CA ASP A 42 3.68 16.79 4.32
C ASP A 42 3.98 15.29 4.50
N VAL A 43 3.09 14.54 5.14
CA VAL A 43 3.22 13.10 5.31
C VAL A 43 2.25 12.39 4.37
N SER A 44 2.72 11.34 3.70
CA SER A 44 1.87 10.53 2.84
C SER A 44 0.94 9.64 3.65
N GLN A 45 -0.25 9.31 3.11
CA GLN A 45 -1.24 8.46 3.79
C GLN A 45 -0.68 7.11 4.21
N PRO A 46 0.09 6.41 3.35
CA PRO A 46 0.68 5.12 3.72
C PRO A 46 1.61 5.21 4.92
N VAL A 47 2.37 6.30 5.04
CA VAL A 47 3.28 6.50 6.18
C VAL A 47 2.52 6.84 7.45
N PHE A 48 1.56 7.78 7.37
CA PHE A 48 0.82 8.23 8.55
C PHE A 48 -0.06 7.13 9.15
N LEU A 49 -0.70 6.32 8.31
CA LEU A 49 -1.61 5.25 8.74
C LEU A 49 -0.90 3.90 8.94
N ASP A 50 0.42 3.84 8.77
CA ASP A 50 1.22 2.60 8.80
C ASP A 50 0.64 1.50 7.88
N LEU A 51 0.32 1.87 6.64
CA LEU A 51 -0.26 0.92 5.68
C LEU A 51 0.78 -0.09 5.21
N ASP A 52 0.32 -1.34 5.05
CA ASP A 52 1.05 -2.35 4.32
C ASP A 52 1.08 -2.02 2.81
N PRO A 53 2.20 -2.29 2.12
CA PRO A 53 2.33 -1.99 0.70
C PRO A 53 1.39 -2.87 -0.13
N PHE A 54 0.64 -2.25 -1.02
CA PHE A 54 -0.24 -2.94 -1.97
C PHE A 54 0.43 -3.16 -3.33
N TYR A 55 1.09 -2.12 -3.84
CA TYR A 55 1.80 -2.15 -5.11
C TYR A 55 3.28 -1.92 -4.87
N LEU A 56 4.07 -2.94 -5.21
CA LEU A 56 5.51 -2.79 -5.38
C LEU A 56 5.75 -2.87 -6.88
N ASN A 57 6.36 -1.83 -7.45
CA ASN A 57 6.82 -1.93 -8.83
C ASN A 57 7.96 -2.94 -8.86
N VAL A 58 7.73 -4.07 -9.53
CA VAL A 58 8.75 -5.08 -9.78
C VAL A 58 8.93 -5.11 -11.29
N PRO A 59 10.14 -4.84 -11.82
CA PRO A 59 10.37 -4.90 -13.26
C PRO A 59 10.21 -6.36 -13.70
N ILE A 60 9.06 -6.67 -14.29
CA ILE A 60 8.75 -7.99 -14.84
C ILE A 60 8.62 -7.86 -16.34
N ASN A 61 9.45 -8.59 -17.09
CA ASN A 61 9.24 -8.74 -18.51
C ASN A 61 8.07 -9.73 -18.70
N MET A 62 6.93 -9.22 -19.15
CA MET A 62 5.73 -10.03 -19.36
C MET A 62 5.78 -10.88 -20.63
N GLY A 63 6.78 -10.67 -21.50
CA GLY A 63 6.94 -11.42 -22.75
C GLY A 63 5.79 -11.22 -23.74
N LEU A 64 5.07 -10.09 -23.68
CA LEU A 64 3.91 -9.87 -24.56
C LEU A 64 4.35 -9.65 -26.01
N HIS A 65 3.57 -10.16 -26.95
CA HIS A 65 3.76 -9.98 -28.39
C HIS A 65 2.53 -9.32 -29.04
N PRO A 66 2.70 -8.17 -29.72
CA PRO A 66 3.94 -7.39 -29.84
C PRO A 66 4.38 -6.78 -28.50
N SER A 67 5.68 -6.53 -28.36
CA SER A 67 6.26 -5.88 -27.19
C SER A 67 5.89 -4.40 -27.14
N PHE A 68 5.84 -3.83 -25.93
CA PHE A 68 5.65 -2.40 -25.67
C PHE A 68 6.69 -1.88 -24.68
N GLU A 69 6.92 -0.57 -24.66
CA GLU A 69 7.78 0.06 -23.65
C GLU A 69 7.16 -0.06 -22.26
N GLU A 70 7.90 -0.67 -21.34
CA GLU A 70 7.57 -0.71 -19.91
C GLU A 70 7.91 0.65 -19.29
N LYS A 71 6.96 1.26 -18.55
CA LYS A 71 7.11 2.57 -17.89
C LYS A 71 7.18 2.44 -16.37
#